data_AF-V5Z5F2-F1
#
_entry.id   AF-V5Z5F2-F1
#
_cell.length_a   1.000
_cell.length_b   1.000
_cell.length_c   1.000
_cell.angle_alpha   90.00
_cell.angle_beta   90.00
_cell.angle_gamma   90.00
#
_symmetry.space_group_name_H-M   'P 1'
#
loop_
_entity.id
_entity.type
_entity.pdbx_description
1 polymer ?
#
loop_
_entity_poly.entity_id
_entity_poly.type
_entity_poly.pdbx_seq_one_letter_code
_entity_poly.pdbx_strand_id
1 'polypeptide(L)'
;MNPSVTDTNGRGKWPHALTEDGEMSSRAMLIFCSLSGFFYVVLGAFGAHVLSQSLGSAEIAWIKTGLEYQAFHTLAILGMAAAMLCRANIWFYWSSALLALGTVLFSGSLYCLALSHLKMWVYITPIGGTCFLIGWVLMLVGALRLKKRAERHE
;
A
#
# COMPACT_ATOMS: atom_id res chain seq x y z
N MET A 1 42.24 -33.89 13.47
CA MET A 1 41.27 -34.82 12.85
C MET A 1 39.95 -34.61 13.56
N ASN A 2 39.01 -33.90 12.95
CA ASN A 2 37.68 -33.63 13.52
C ASN A 2 36.66 -34.37 12.65
N PRO A 3 35.85 -35.29 13.20
CA PRO A 3 34.97 -36.11 12.38
C PRO A 3 33.86 -35.27 11.75
N SER A 4 33.67 -35.50 10.46
CA SER A 4 32.56 -35.05 9.63
C SER A 4 31.21 -35.42 10.24
N VAL A 5 30.42 -34.42 10.63
CA VAL A 5 28.98 -34.61 10.84
C VAL A 5 28.32 -34.56 9.47
N THR A 6 28.18 -35.73 8.86
CA THR A 6 27.29 -35.96 7.71
C THR A 6 25.88 -36.19 8.25
N ASP A 7 24.97 -35.26 8.00
CA ASP A 7 23.53 -35.53 8.04
C ASP A 7 23.21 -36.48 6.88
N THR A 8 22.57 -37.61 7.18
CA THR A 8 22.26 -38.70 6.25
C THR A 8 21.23 -38.32 5.17
N ASN A 9 20.73 -37.09 5.17
CA ASN A 9 19.69 -36.65 4.24
C ASN A 9 20.19 -35.81 3.06
N GLY A 10 21.49 -35.47 2.95
CA GLY A 10 22.03 -34.77 1.75
C GLY A 10 21.38 -33.43 1.37
N ARG A 11 20.43 -32.94 2.17
CA ARG A 11 19.74 -31.67 1.96
C ARG A 11 20.51 -30.62 2.73
N GLY A 12 21.42 -29.94 2.04
CA GLY A 12 21.92 -28.66 2.52
C GLY A 12 20.72 -27.80 2.90
N LYS A 13 20.66 -27.34 4.16
CA LYS A 13 19.67 -26.36 4.59
C LYS A 13 19.93 -25.06 3.83
N TRP A 14 19.34 -24.94 2.65
CA TRP A 14 19.25 -23.68 1.91
C TRP A 14 18.22 -22.76 2.59
N PRO A 15 18.41 -21.43 2.55
CA PRO A 15 17.65 -20.48 3.36
C PRO A 15 16.23 -20.27 2.80
N HIS A 16 15.30 -21.15 3.14
CA HIS A 16 13.87 -20.97 2.83
C HIS A 16 13.27 -19.72 3.48
N ALA A 17 13.81 -19.27 4.62
CA ALA A 17 13.30 -18.13 5.36
C ALA A 17 13.44 -16.76 4.64
N LEU A 18 14.37 -16.61 3.68
CA LEU A 18 14.61 -15.29 3.05
C LEU A 18 13.72 -15.01 1.83
N THR A 19 13.09 -16.04 1.26
CA THR A 19 12.17 -15.92 0.11
C THR A 19 10.71 -15.80 0.54
N GLU A 20 10.33 -16.44 1.64
CA GLU A 20 8.94 -16.43 2.15
C GLU A 20 8.48 -15.02 2.56
N ASP A 21 9.35 -14.23 3.21
CA ASP A 21 9.01 -12.90 3.71
C ASP A 21 8.62 -11.92 2.58
N GLY A 22 9.30 -12.02 1.43
CA GLY A 22 9.05 -11.16 0.26
C GLY A 22 7.76 -11.48 -0.47
N GLU A 23 7.48 -12.77 -0.67
CA GLU A 23 6.27 -13.26 -1.34
C GLU A 23 5.01 -12.98 -0.50
N MET A 24 5.09 -13.24 0.81
CA MET A 24 3.99 -12.97 1.75
C MET A 24 3.63 -11.49 1.80
N SER A 25 4.64 -10.62 1.77
CA SER A 25 4.48 -9.17 1.79
C SER A 25 3.81 -8.64 0.51
N SER A 26 4.19 -9.13 -0.67
CA SER A 26 3.57 -8.72 -1.94
C SER A 26 2.11 -9.20 -2.00
N ARG A 27 1.82 -10.43 -1.58
CA ARG A 27 0.45 -10.98 -1.58
C ARG A 27 -0.51 -10.13 -0.75
N ALA A 28 -0.08 -9.68 0.44
CA ALA A 28 -0.89 -8.81 1.28
C ALA A 28 -1.24 -7.48 0.59
N MET A 29 -0.27 -6.88 -0.12
CA MET A 29 -0.49 -5.63 -0.85
C MET A 29 -1.43 -5.80 -2.05
N LEU A 30 -1.35 -6.94 -2.76
CA LEU A 30 -2.29 -7.26 -3.83
C LEU A 30 -3.72 -7.41 -3.31
N ILE A 31 -3.90 -8.11 -2.19
CA ILE A 31 -5.22 -8.25 -1.54
C ILE A 31 -5.77 -6.87 -1.17
N PHE A 32 -4.94 -6.01 -0.56
CA PHE A 32 -5.34 -4.64 -0.25
C PHE A 32 -5.76 -3.87 -1.51
N CYS A 33 -5.00 -3.99 -2.61
CA CYS A 33 -5.35 -3.33 -3.88
C CYS A 33 -6.67 -3.82 -4.45
N SER A 34 -6.95 -5.12 -4.40
CA SER A 34 -8.23 -5.68 -4.85
C SER A 34 -9.41 -5.13 -4.04
N LEU A 35 -9.26 -5.07 -2.71
CA LEU A 35 -10.30 -4.52 -1.83
C LEU A 35 -10.47 -3.01 -2.05
N SER A 36 -9.37 -2.27 -2.06
CA SER A 36 -9.38 -0.82 -2.27
C SER A 36 -9.97 -0.45 -3.64
N GLY A 37 -9.59 -1.16 -4.70
CA GLY A 37 -10.16 -0.97 -6.04
C GLY A 37 -11.65 -1.29 -6.08
N PHE A 38 -12.09 -2.37 -5.42
CA PHE A 38 -13.51 -2.70 -5.30
C PHE A 38 -14.31 -1.59 -4.63
N PHE A 39 -13.86 -1.10 -3.46
CA PHE A 39 -14.53 -0.01 -2.76
C PHE A 39 -14.51 1.31 -3.55
N TYR A 40 -13.45 1.58 -4.31
CA TYR A 40 -13.39 2.75 -5.18
C TYR A 40 -14.50 2.71 -6.23
N VAL A 41 -14.71 1.56 -6.89
CA VAL A 41 -15.77 1.40 -7.90
C VAL A 41 -17.15 1.50 -7.26
N VAL A 42 -17.37 0.83 -6.13
CA VAL A 42 -18.66 0.88 -5.41
C VAL A 42 -18.97 2.32 -4.99
N LEU A 43 -18.08 2.98 -4.24
CA LEU A 43 -18.32 4.33 -3.75
C LEU A 43 -18.37 5.36 -4.89
N GLY A 44 -17.62 5.18 -5.97
CA GLY A 44 -17.68 6.04 -7.15
C GLY A 44 -19.03 5.95 -7.86
N ALA A 45 -19.53 4.74 -8.10
CA ALA A 45 -20.84 4.53 -8.74
C ALA A 45 -21.99 5.02 -7.86
N PHE A 46 -21.99 4.66 -6.56
CA PHE A 46 -23.00 5.11 -5.61
C PHE A 46 -22.93 6.63 -5.40
N GLY A 47 -21.74 7.21 -5.32
CA GLY A 47 -21.49 8.64 -5.22
C GLY A 47 -22.09 9.43 -6.38
N ALA A 48 -21.87 8.96 -7.61
CA ALA A 48 -22.33 9.63 -8.82
C ALA A 48 -23.85 9.54 -9.05
N HIS A 49 -24.45 8.38 -8.76
CA HIS A 49 -25.85 8.10 -9.12
C HIS A 49 -26.85 8.25 -7.97
N VAL A 50 -26.47 7.87 -6.75
CA VAL A 50 -27.40 7.79 -5.61
C VAL A 50 -27.17 8.96 -4.65
N LEU A 51 -25.93 9.11 -4.18
CA LEU A 51 -25.59 10.10 -3.15
C LEU A 51 -25.62 11.53 -3.67
N SER A 52 -25.39 11.75 -4.96
CA SER A 52 -25.47 13.06 -5.61
C SER A 52 -26.85 13.73 -5.51
N GLN A 53 -27.91 12.96 -5.27
CA GLN A 53 -29.27 13.47 -5.09
C GLN A 53 -29.59 13.85 -3.64
N SER A 54 -28.85 13.29 -2.68
CA SER A 54 -29.13 13.42 -1.24
C SER A 54 -28.11 14.25 -0.48
N LEU A 55 -26.89 14.40 -1.01
CA LEU A 55 -25.79 15.11 -0.36
C LEU A 55 -25.62 16.53 -0.90
N GLY A 56 -25.11 17.41 -0.04
CA GLY A 56 -24.70 18.75 -0.43
C GLY A 56 -23.43 18.77 -1.28
N SER A 57 -23.12 19.95 -1.83
CA SER A 57 -21.94 20.14 -2.68
C SER A 57 -20.62 19.87 -1.96
N ALA A 58 -20.54 20.20 -0.67
CA ALA A 58 -19.35 19.98 0.15
C ALA A 58 -19.09 18.49 0.39
N GLU A 59 -20.13 17.72 0.73
CA GLU A 59 -20.04 16.28 0.97
C GLU A 59 -19.65 15.52 -0.30
N ILE A 60 -20.24 15.90 -1.44
CA ILE A 60 -19.84 15.34 -2.74
C ILE A 60 -18.38 15.68 -3.07
N ALA A 61 -17.91 16.88 -2.75
CA ALA A 61 -16.50 17.24 -2.95
C ALA A 61 -15.55 16.39 -2.06
N TRP A 62 -15.94 16.09 -0.82
CA TRP A 62 -15.16 15.19 0.04
C TRP A 62 -15.11 13.77 -0.49
N ILE A 63 -16.23 13.21 -0.97
CA ILE A 63 -16.25 11.89 -1.60
C ILE A 63 -15.33 11.85 -2.82
N LYS A 64 -15.42 12.86 -3.70
CA LYS A 64 -14.53 12.94 -4.87
C LYS A 64 -13.06 12.99 -4.49
N THR A 65 -12.71 13.85 -3.52
CA THR A 65 -11.33 13.95 -3.02
C THR A 65 -10.86 12.62 -2.43
N GLY A 66 -11.69 11.94 -1.62
CA GLY A 66 -11.36 10.63 -1.07
C GLY A 66 -11.12 9.59 -2.16
N LEU A 67 -11.98 9.55 -3.18
CA LEU A 67 -11.88 8.63 -4.33
C LEU A 67 -10.60 8.88 -5.13
N GLU A 68 -10.27 10.13 -5.43
CA GLU A 68 -9.06 10.50 -6.17
C GLU A 68 -7.80 10.01 -5.46
N TYR A 69 -7.65 10.32 -4.17
CA TYR A 69 -6.49 9.88 -3.39
C TYR A 69 -6.43 8.36 -3.25
N GLN A 70 -7.59 7.70 -3.05
CA GLN A 70 -7.65 6.24 -3.00
C GLN A 70 -7.18 5.61 -4.30
N ALA A 71 -7.61 6.13 -5.45
CA ALA A 71 -7.22 5.60 -6.76
C ALA A 71 -5.70 5.71 -6.98
N PHE A 72 -5.13 6.90 -6.81
CA PHE A 72 -3.70 7.12 -7.04
C PHE A 72 -2.83 6.25 -6.14
N HIS A 73 -3.15 6.16 -4.85
CA HIS A 73 -2.35 5.37 -3.92
C HIS A 73 -2.58 3.87 -4.07
N THR A 74 -3.78 3.43 -4.44
CA THR A 74 -4.03 2.01 -4.78
C THR A 74 -3.20 1.58 -5.99
N LEU A 75 -3.13 2.40 -7.03
CA LEU A 75 -2.30 2.10 -8.20
C LEU A 75 -0.80 2.10 -7.87
N ALA A 76 -0.34 3.04 -7.03
CA ALA A 76 1.04 3.06 -6.57
C ALA A 76 1.40 1.79 -5.77
N ILE A 77 0.52 1.35 -4.86
CA ILE A 77 0.69 0.10 -4.10
C ILE A 77 0.71 -1.09 -5.04
N LEU A 78 -0.17 -1.14 -6.04
CA LEU A 78 -0.19 -2.23 -7.03
C LEU A 78 1.15 -2.31 -7.80
N GLY A 79 1.68 -1.16 -8.23
CA GLY A 79 2.98 -1.10 -8.90
C GLY A 79 4.13 -1.59 -8.00
N MET A 80 4.14 -1.21 -6.72
CA MET A 80 5.15 -1.70 -5.77
C MET A 80 4.98 -3.19 -5.45
N ALA A 81 3.75 -3.67 -5.29
CA ALA A 81 3.47 -5.09 -5.07
C ALA A 81 3.97 -5.93 -6.26
N ALA A 82 3.73 -5.47 -7.49
CA ALA A 82 4.25 -6.10 -8.70
C ALA A 82 5.79 -6.08 -8.75
N ALA A 83 6.43 -4.94 -8.44
CA ALA A 83 7.89 -4.85 -8.38
C ALA A 83 8.49 -5.82 -7.33
N MET A 84 7.80 -6.00 -6.20
CA MET A 84 8.21 -6.93 -5.15
C MET A 84 8.06 -8.40 -5.53
N LEU A 85 7.22 -8.76 -6.52
CA LEU A 85 7.18 -10.13 -7.08
C LEU A 85 8.47 -10.46 -7.83
N CYS A 86 9.10 -9.48 -8.48
CA CYS A 86 10.38 -9.69 -9.15
C CYS A 86 11.55 -9.68 -8.17
N ARG A 87 11.51 -8.80 -7.16
CA ARG A 87 12.59 -8.65 -6.19
C ARG A 87 12.08 -8.06 -4.88
N ALA A 88 12.22 -8.83 -3.80
CA ALA A 88 11.91 -8.36 -2.45
C ALA A 88 12.71 -7.09 -2.10
N ASN A 89 12.02 -6.04 -1.67
CA ASN A 89 12.61 -4.78 -1.25
C ASN A 89 11.85 -4.22 -0.05
N ILE A 90 12.52 -4.19 1.11
CA ILE A 90 11.94 -3.73 2.37
C ILE A 90 11.45 -2.27 2.31
N TRP A 91 12.09 -1.42 1.51
CA TRP A 91 11.66 -0.04 1.32
C TRP A 91 10.34 0.06 0.57
N PHE A 92 10.13 -0.80 -0.44
CA PHE A 92 8.88 -0.87 -1.19
C PHE A 92 7.75 -1.46 -0.33
N TYR A 93 8.06 -2.41 0.55
CA TYR A 93 7.10 -2.92 1.52
C TYR A 93 6.58 -1.82 2.45
N TRP A 94 7.48 -1.13 3.16
CA TRP A 94 7.08 -0.08 4.10
C TRP A 94 6.43 1.13 3.41
N SER A 95 6.89 1.46 2.20
CA SER A 95 6.21 2.43 1.35
C SER A 95 4.76 2.02 1.08
N SER A 96 4.56 0.80 0.58
CA SER A 96 3.22 0.25 0.29
C SER A 96 2.33 0.21 1.53
N ALA A 97 2.88 -0.20 2.67
CA ALA A 97 2.15 -0.26 3.93
C ALA A 97 1.70 1.13 4.41
N LEU A 98 2.55 2.16 4.30
CA LEU A 98 2.19 3.53 4.65
C LEU A 98 1.20 4.15 3.67
N LEU A 99 1.32 3.87 2.37
CA LEU A 99 0.30 4.29 1.40
C LEU A 99 -1.04 3.59 1.65
N ALA A 100 -1.04 2.32 2.05
CA ALA A 100 -2.26 1.59 2.38
C ALA A 100 -2.93 2.18 3.64
N LEU A 101 -2.14 2.40 4.69
CA LEU A 101 -2.62 3.05 5.92
C LEU A 101 -3.13 4.46 5.64
N GLY A 102 -2.38 5.24 4.85
CA GLY A 102 -2.79 6.56 4.40
C GLY A 102 -4.12 6.53 3.65
N THR A 103 -4.34 5.53 2.79
CA THR A 103 -5.60 5.38 2.03
C THR A 103 -6.78 5.17 2.97
N VAL A 104 -6.62 4.29 3.97
CA VAL A 104 -7.68 4.03 4.94
C VAL A 104 -7.96 5.27 5.79
N LEU A 105 -6.93 5.95 6.30
CA LEU A 105 -7.10 7.09 7.18
C LEU A 105 -7.59 8.34 6.42
N PHE A 106 -6.97 8.68 5.30
CA PHE A 106 -7.30 9.88 4.52
C PHE A 106 -8.64 9.71 3.79
N SER A 107 -8.72 8.74 2.87
CA SER A 107 -9.93 8.57 2.05
C SER A 107 -11.10 8.06 2.88
N GLY A 108 -10.86 7.10 3.79
CA GLY A 108 -11.88 6.59 4.69
C GLY A 108 -12.46 7.68 5.59
N SER A 109 -11.63 8.58 6.15
CA SER A 109 -12.15 9.70 6.95
C SER A 109 -13.01 10.65 6.14
N LEU A 110 -12.68 10.95 4.88
CA LEU A 110 -13.49 11.80 4.01
C LEU A 110 -14.83 11.15 3.66
N TYR A 111 -14.87 9.84 3.43
CA TYR A 111 -16.13 9.12 3.24
C TYR A 111 -17.00 9.15 4.50
N CYS A 112 -16.41 8.87 5.67
CA CYS A 112 -17.12 8.95 6.94
C CYS A 112 -17.62 10.38 7.22
N LEU A 113 -16.82 11.40 6.91
CA LEU A 113 -17.19 12.80 7.06
C LEU A 113 -18.39 13.16 6.17
N ALA A 114 -18.38 12.73 4.91
CA ALA A 114 -19.47 12.98 3.97
C ALA A 114 -20.78 12.25 4.33
N LEU A 115 -20.68 11.04 4.90
CA LEU A 115 -21.85 10.20 5.21
C LEU A 115 -22.44 10.44 6.60
N SER A 116 -21.60 10.79 7.59
CA SER A 116 -22.03 10.96 8.98
C SER A 116 -22.14 12.43 9.42
N HIS A 117 -21.57 13.36 8.64
CA HIS A 117 -21.43 14.78 8.99
C HIS A 117 -20.67 15.05 10.32
N LEU A 118 -20.01 14.03 10.89
CA LEU A 118 -19.24 14.17 12.13
C LEU A 118 -17.89 14.84 11.85
N LYS A 119 -17.74 16.10 12.27
CA LYS A 119 -16.52 16.90 12.03
C LYS A 119 -15.24 16.33 12.66
N MET A 120 -15.35 15.37 13.57
CA MET A 120 -14.20 14.71 14.20
C MET A 120 -13.30 13.99 13.18
N TRP A 121 -13.87 13.47 12.09
CA TRP A 121 -13.12 12.78 11.03
C TRP A 121 -12.08 13.67 10.35
N VAL A 122 -12.28 15.00 10.35
CA VAL A 122 -11.34 15.98 9.78
C VAL A 122 -9.97 15.92 10.45
N TYR A 123 -9.88 15.55 11.72
CA TYR A 123 -8.59 15.46 12.42
C TYR A 123 -7.78 14.21 12.05
N ILE A 124 -8.42 13.20 11.44
CA ILE A 124 -7.77 11.97 11.00
C ILE A 124 -7.14 12.16 9.61
N THR A 125 -7.75 12.99 8.77
CA THR A 125 -7.28 13.25 7.40
C THR A 125 -5.80 13.70 7.32
N PRO A 126 -5.30 14.64 8.15
CA PRO A 126 -3.89 15.05 8.14
C PRO A 126 -2.90 13.93 8.49
N ILE A 127 -3.32 13.01 9.35
CA ILE A 127 -2.50 11.84 9.74
C ILE A 127 -2.34 10.93 8.51
N GLY A 128 -3.42 10.66 7.80
CA GLY A 128 -3.38 9.90 6.55
C GLY A 128 -2.52 10.59 5.47
N GLY A 129 -2.64 11.91 5.34
CA GLY A 129 -1.80 12.70 4.43
C GLY A 129 -0.30 12.60 4.77
N THR A 130 0.03 12.60 6.05
CA THR A 130 1.41 12.41 6.51
C THR A 130 1.92 11.00 6.18
N CYS A 131 1.09 9.97 6.36
CA CYS A 131 1.43 8.61 5.92
C CYS A 131 1.73 8.54 4.42
N PHE A 132 0.95 9.24 3.58
CA PHE A 132 1.22 9.31 2.15
C PHE A 132 2.59 9.92 1.85
N LEU A 133 2.88 11.09 2.44
CA LEU A 133 4.17 11.77 2.23
C LEU A 133 5.36 10.87 2.59
N ILE A 134 5.30 10.21 3.75
CA ILE A 134 6.37 9.29 4.18
C ILE A 134 6.44 8.09 3.23
N GLY A 135 5.30 7.53 2.81
CA GLY A 135 5.24 6.43 1.84
C GLY A 135 5.97 6.77 0.54
N TRP A 136 5.66 7.91 -0.09
CA TRP A 136 6.33 8.35 -1.31
C TRP A 136 7.84 8.57 -1.13
N VAL A 137 8.27 9.12 0.02
CA VAL A 137 9.69 9.27 0.34
C VAL A 137 10.37 7.90 0.46
N LEU A 138 9.75 6.91 1.10
CA LEU A 138 10.30 5.56 1.18
C LEU A 138 10.39 4.90 -0.19
N MET A 139 9.39 5.11 -1.06
CA MET A 139 9.44 4.64 -2.44
C MET A 139 10.66 5.21 -3.18
N LEU A 140 10.89 6.53 -3.07
CA LEU A 140 12.04 7.20 -3.66
C LEU A 140 13.37 6.62 -3.13
N VAL A 141 13.50 6.47 -1.80
CA VAL A 141 14.69 5.88 -1.18
C VAL A 141 14.91 4.44 -1.67
N GLY A 142 13.86 3.64 -1.77
CA GLY A 142 13.92 2.28 -2.30
C GLY A 142 14.40 2.23 -3.75
N ALA A 143 13.93 3.14 -4.59
CA ALA A 143 14.32 3.25 -6.00
C ALA A 143 15.79 3.66 -6.16
N LEU A 144 16.25 4.69 -5.42
CA LEU A 144 17.64 5.13 -5.46
C LEU A 144 18.62 4.05 -4.97
N ARG A 145 18.20 3.22 -4.00
CA ARG A 145 19.02 2.10 -3.49
C ARG A 145 19.08 0.91 -4.44
N LEU A 146 18.14 0.79 -5.39
CA LEU A 146 18.16 -0.27 -6.39
C LEU A 146 19.36 -0.13 -7.34
N LYS A 147 19.75 1.12 -7.68
CA LYS A 147 20.87 1.43 -8.58
C LYS A 147 22.25 1.12 -7.97
N LYS A 148 22.40 1.20 -6.64
CA LYS A 148 23.70 1.13 -5.95
C LYS A 148 24.36 -0.27 -5.90
N ARG A 149 23.74 -1.33 -6.44
CA ARG A 149 24.35 -2.67 -6.51
C ARG A 149 24.94 -3.03 -7.88
N ALA A 150 24.60 -2.30 -8.94
CA ALA A 150 25.12 -2.60 -10.28
C ALA A 150 26.60 -2.17 -10.42
N GLU A 151 26.99 -1.05 -9.83
CA GLU A 151 28.34 -0.46 -9.96
C GLU A 151 29.40 -1.08 -9.01
N ARG A 152 29.05 -2.11 -8.23
CA ARG A 152 29.99 -2.74 -7.26
C ARG A 152 30.65 -4.03 -7.76
N HIS A 153 30.40 -4.40 -9.00
CA HIS A 153 30.93 -5.61 -9.65
C HIS A 153 31.77 -5.32 -10.91
N GLU A 154 32.17 -4.06 -11.11
CA GLU A 154 33.18 -3.62 -12.09
C GLU A 154 34.43 -3.13 -11.34
#